data_AF-A0A9W5Y903-F1
#
_entry.id   AF-A0A9W5Y903-F1
#
_cell.length_a   1.000
_cell.length_b   1.000
_cell.length_c   1.000
_cell.angle_alpha   90.00
_cell.angle_beta   90.00
_cell.angle_gamma   90.00
#
_symmetry.space_group_name_H-M   'P 1'
#
loop_
_entity.id
_entity.type
_entity.pdbx_description
1 polymer ?
#
loop_
_entity_poly.entity_id
_entity_poly.type
_entity_poly.pdbx_seq_one_letter_code
_entity_poly.pdbx_strand_id
1 'polypeptide(L)' 'MKSTYYTRKLKEARKEQGLCIDCSKPHNTGYLRCQECLDKQAEYARKKRKKINS' A
#
# COMPACT_ATOMS: atom_id res chain seq x y z
N MET A 1 -1.51 -1.61 18.26
CA MET A 1 -2.28 -0.81 17.27
C MET A 1 -1.41 0.36 16.82
N LYS A 2 -1.11 0.51 15.52
CA LYS A 2 -0.40 1.71 15.05
C LYS A 2 -1.42 2.83 14.89
N SER A 3 -1.36 3.82 15.79
CA SER A 3 -2.19 5.03 15.76
C SER A 3 -2.23 5.63 14.34
N THR A 4 -3.44 5.96 13.88
CA THR A 4 -3.73 6.53 12.55
C THR A 4 -2.92 7.79 12.25
N TYR A 5 -2.55 8.54 13.30
CA TYR A 5 -1.70 9.72 13.21
C TYR A 5 -0.23 9.41 12.85
N TYR A 6 0.37 8.43 13.51
CA TYR A 6 1.75 8.00 13.23
C TYR A 6 1.86 7.38 11.82
N THR A 7 0.76 6.86 11.29
CA THR A 7 0.73 6.27 9.96
C THR A 7 0.77 7.31 8.84
N ARG A 8 0.33 8.56 9.03
CA ARG A 8 0.35 9.57 7.95
C ARG A 8 1.76 10.13 7.70
N LYS A 9 2.41 10.66 8.74
CA LYS A 9 3.77 11.23 8.62
C LYS A 9 4.78 10.19 8.11
N LEU A 10 4.67 8.95 8.57
CA LEU A 10 5.52 7.86 8.11
C LEU A 10 5.32 7.53 6.63
N LYS A 11 4.08 7.60 6.12
CA LYS A 11 3.79 7.39 4.69
C LYS A 11 4.32 8.52 3.83
N GLU A 12 4.25 9.76 4.31
CA GLU A 12 4.82 10.92 3.60
C GLU A 12 6.35 10.82 3.53
N ALA A 13 7.01 10.56 4.66
CA ALA A 13 8.46 10.35 4.68
C ALA A 13 8.90 9.21 3.75
N ARG A 14 8.16 8.09 3.73
CA ARG A 14 8.43 6.97 2.81
C ARG A 14 8.26 7.37 1.34
N LYS A 15 7.21 8.14 1.02
CA LYS A 15 6.98 8.65 -0.33
C LYS A 15 8.14 9.54 -0.80
N GLU A 16 8.63 10.43 0.07
CA GLU A 16 9.77 11.30 -0.25
C GLU A 16 11.07 10.50 -0.42
N GLN A 17 11.24 9.41 0.34
CA GLN A 17 12.42 8.53 0.27
C GLN A 17 12.38 7.50 -0.87
N GLY A 18 11.34 7.48 -1.69
CA GLY A 18 11.23 6.47 -2.74
C GLY A 18 10.82 5.08 -2.24
N LEU A 19 10.19 5.01 -1.06
CA LEU A 19 9.78 3.77 -0.39
C LEU A 19 8.27 3.55 -0.43
N CYS A 20 7.90 2.28 -0.46
CA CYS A 20 6.55 1.78 -0.35
C CYS A 20 5.93 2.24 0.97
N ILE A 21 4.78 2.90 0.86
CA ILE A 21 4.07 3.47 2.00
C ILE A 21 3.61 2.42 3.03
N ASP A 22 3.48 1.15 2.63
CA ASP A 22 3.02 0.06 3.50
C ASP A 22 4.17 -0.77 4.10
N CYS A 23 5.11 -1.25 3.27
CA CYS A 23 6.15 -2.19 3.70
C CYS A 23 7.57 -1.61 3.77
N SER A 24 7.78 -0.34 3.37
CA SER A 24 9.10 0.34 3.35
C SER A 24 10.12 -0.21 2.35
N LYS A 25 9.76 -1.14 1.46
CA LYS A 25 10.60 -1.54 0.31
C LYS A 25 10.61 -0.45 -0.76
N PRO A 26 11.58 -0.37 -1.68
CA PRO A 26 11.53 0.58 -2.81
C PRO A 26 10.18 0.52 -3.55
N HIS A 27 9.58 1.67 -3.82
CA HIS A 27 8.34 1.71 -4.61
C HIS A 27 8.62 1.49 -6.09
N ASN A 28 7.62 1.03 -6.85
CA ASN A 28 7.75 0.92 -8.29
C ASN A 28 7.64 2.30 -8.95
N THR A 29 8.31 2.51 -10.09
CA THR A 29 8.27 3.79 -10.82
C THR A 29 6.83 4.14 -11.20
N GLY A 30 6.35 5.32 -10.82
CA GLY A 30 4.96 5.75 -11.04
C GLY A 30 3.95 5.30 -9.99
N TYR A 31 4.36 4.54 -8.97
CA TYR A 31 3.49 4.08 -7.89
C TYR A 31 4.04 4.44 -6.50
N LEU A 32 3.15 4.58 -5.51
CA LEU A 32 3.52 4.81 -4.09
C LEU A 32 3.81 3.50 -3.31
N ARG A 33 3.73 2.36 -3.99
CA ARG A 33 3.85 1.01 -3.40
C ARG A 33 4.83 0.18 -4.21
N CYS A 34 5.41 -0.84 -3.57
CA CYS A 34 6.17 -1.88 -4.27
C CYS A 34 5.21 -2.84 -4.99
N GLN A 35 5.74 -3.60 -5.95
CA GLN A 35 4.97 -4.56 -6.75
C GLN A 35 4.20 -5.58 -5.87
N GLU A 36 4.85 -6.15 -4.86
CA GLU A 36 4.20 -7.11 -3.95
C GLU A 36 2.98 -6.53 -3.22
N CYS A 37 3.06 -5.26 -2.81
CA CYS A 37 1.94 -4.58 -2.15
C CYS A 37 0.82 -4.27 -3.15
N LEU A 38 1.15 -3.94 -4.40
CA LEU A 38 0.17 -3.76 -5.47
C LEU A 38 -0.55 -5.07 -5.78
N ASP A 39 0.18 -6.18 -5.88
CA ASP A 39 -0.39 -7.50 -6.17
C ASP A 39 -1.35 -7.96 -5.07
N LYS A 40 -0.96 -7.79 -3.80
CA LYS A 40 -1.84 -8.06 -2.65
C LYS A 40 -3.10 -7.19 -2.68
N GLN A 41 -2.96 -5.92 -3.05
CA GLN A 41 -4.11 -5.01 -3.14
C GLN A 41 -5.05 -5.41 -4.28
N ALA A 42 -4.50 -5.82 -5.43
CA ALA A 42 -5.26 -6.33 -6.56
C ALA A 42 -6.01 -7.63 -6.21
N GLU A 43 -5.35 -8.56 -5.52
CA GLU A 43 -5.97 -9.79 -5.02
C GLU A 43 -7.12 -9.50 -4.04
N TYR A 44 -6.88 -8.61 -3.08
CA TYR A 44 -7.91 -8.18 -2.13
C TYR A 44 -9.12 -7.55 -2.84
N ALA A 45 -8.88 -6.67 -3.82
CA ALA A 45 -9.93 -6.06 -4.63
C ALA A 45 -10.72 -7.11 -5.43
N ARG A 46 -10.05 -8.11 -6.01
CA ARG A 46 -10.69 -9.24 -6.70
C ARG A 46 -11.58 -10.05 -5.75
N LYS A 47 -11.07 -10.41 -4.56
CA LYS A 47 -11.83 -11.14 -3.54
C LYS A 47 -13.05 -10.35 -3.06
N LYS A 48 -12.88 -9.04 -2.82
CA LYS A 48 -13.98 -8.16 -2.40
C LYS A 48 -15.07 -8.04 -3.47
N ARG A 49 -14.69 -7.90 -4.75
CA ARG A 49 -15.64 -7.89 -5.87
C ARG A 49 -16.44 -9.20 -5.95
N LYS A 50 -15.78 -10.36 -5.80
CA LYS A 50 -16.47 -11.66 -5.77
C LYS A 50 -17.49 -11.76 -4.62
N LYS A 51 -17.15 -11.27 -3.43
CA LYS A 51 -18.08 -11.25 -2.28
C LYS A 51 -19.25 -10.29 -2.45
N ILE A 52 -19.07 -9.18 -3.16
CA ILE A 52 -20.17 -8.22 -3.44
C ILE A 52 -21.16 -8.82 -4.43
N ASN A 53 -20.69 -9.64 -5.37
CA ASN A 53 -21.51 -10.24 -6.43
C ASN A 53 -22.00 -11.66 -6.08
N SER A 54 -21.91 -12.09 -4.81
CA SER A 54 -22.36 -13.38 -4.29
C SER A 54 -23.38 -13.18 -3.20
#